data_AF-A0A0S7ETW9-F1
#
_entry.id   AF-A0A0S7ETW9-F1
#
_cell.length_a   1.000
_cell.length_b   1.000
_cell.length_c   1.000
_cell.angle_alpha   90.00
_cell.angle_beta   90.00
_cell.angle_gamma   90.00
#
_symmetry.space_group_name_H-M   'P 1'
#
loop_
_entity.id
_entity.type
_entity.pdbx_description
1 polymer ?
#
loop_
_entity_poly.entity_id
_entity_poly.type
_entity_poly.pdbx_seq_one_letter_code
_entity_poly.pdbx_strand_id
1 'polypeptide(L)'
;GGGCQGSVVSFPAQPGAAGVNLEPGWLLYSHPTSQSKRVDLGVYLNKSPQDPSAWSHPWILNEGPSGYSDLAYIGGGWFACLMERGEASEIEQIACKVFSYIQVKKGIEN
;
A
#
# COMPACT_ATOMS: atom_id res chain seq x y z
N GLY A 1 7.39 20.92 10.18
CA GLY A 1 7.32 19.45 10.13
C GLY A 1 6.72 19.07 8.79
N GLY A 2 7.33 18.14 8.05
CA GLY A 2 7.00 17.85 6.65
C GLY A 2 6.55 16.41 6.40
N GLY A 3 5.67 15.87 7.25
CA GLY A 3 5.09 14.54 7.06
C GLY A 3 3.86 14.54 6.13
N CYS A 4 3.38 13.35 5.79
CA CYS A 4 2.11 13.14 5.09
C CYS A 4 1.31 12.06 5.83
N GLN A 5 -0.01 12.05 5.65
CA GLN A 5 -0.82 10.93 6.11
C GLN A 5 -0.58 9.71 5.19
N GLY A 6 -0.67 8.52 5.77
CA GLY A 6 -0.70 7.24 5.07
C GLY A 6 -1.75 6.31 5.69
N SER A 7 -2.09 5.23 5.00
CA SER A 7 -3.12 4.28 5.44
C SER A 7 -2.55 2.87 5.55
N VAL A 8 -3.06 2.11 6.51
CA VAL A 8 -2.68 0.72 6.77
C VAL A 8 -3.94 -0.13 6.87
N VAL A 9 -3.91 -1.31 6.25
CA VAL A 9 -4.97 -2.30 6.35
C VAL A 9 -4.38 -3.68 6.60
N SER A 10 -5.06 -4.47 7.44
CA SER A 10 -4.75 -5.89 7.60
C SER A 10 -5.57 -6.74 6.64
N PHE A 11 -4.99 -7.82 6.15
CA PHE A 11 -5.68 -8.76 5.28
C PHE A 11 -5.24 -10.21 5.53
N PRO A 12 -6.07 -11.22 5.20
CA PRO A 12 -5.70 -12.62 5.37
C PRO A 12 -4.46 -12.96 4.56
N ALA A 13 -3.55 -13.74 5.16
CA ALA A 13 -2.46 -14.37 4.44
C ALA A 13 -3.03 -15.17 3.25
N GLN A 14 -2.40 -15.03 2.07
CA GLN A 14 -2.92 -15.62 0.84
C GLN A 14 -2.52 -17.10 0.71
N PRO A 15 -3.36 -17.97 0.12
CA PRO A 15 -3.11 -19.41 0.02
C PRO A 15 -1.78 -19.69 -0.71
N GLY A 16 -0.90 -20.46 -0.05
CA GLY A 16 0.50 -20.66 -0.43
C GLY A 16 1.48 -20.41 0.72
N ALA A 17 1.05 -19.69 1.77
CA ALA A 17 1.71 -19.66 3.06
C ALA A 17 1.20 -20.85 3.89
N ALA A 18 2.04 -21.87 4.09
CA ALA A 18 1.67 -23.07 4.81
C ALA A 18 1.30 -22.78 6.27
N GLY A 19 0.14 -23.28 6.70
CA GLY A 19 -0.28 -23.30 8.10
C GLY A 19 -1.72 -22.85 8.29
N VAL A 20 -2.64 -23.81 8.32
CA VAL A 20 -3.96 -23.64 8.97
C VAL A 20 -3.73 -23.36 10.45
N ASN A 21 -3.68 -22.08 10.82
CA ASN A 21 -4.00 -21.58 12.15
C ASN A 21 -4.23 -20.07 12.04
N LEU A 22 -5.27 -19.60 12.73
CA LEU A 22 -5.75 -18.22 12.75
C LEU A 22 -4.74 -17.29 13.46
N GLU A 23 -3.66 -16.90 12.80
CA GLU A 23 -2.60 -16.01 13.32
C GLU A 23 -1.94 -15.21 12.17
N PRO A 24 -1.24 -14.10 12.47
CA PRO A 24 -1.67 -12.72 12.26
C PRO A 24 -1.77 -12.32 10.77
N GLY A 25 -2.84 -11.57 10.43
CA GLY A 25 -3.02 -11.04 9.08
C GLY A 25 -1.83 -10.21 8.60
N TRP A 26 -1.50 -10.29 7.32
CA TRP A 26 -0.47 -9.44 6.72
C TRP A 26 -0.93 -7.99 6.70
N LEU A 27 0.02 -7.06 6.66
CA LEU A 27 -0.26 -5.63 6.54
C LEU A 27 0.07 -5.13 5.15
N LEU A 28 -0.78 -4.23 4.67
CA LEU A 28 -0.51 -3.40 3.52
C LEU A 28 -0.52 -1.94 3.96
N TYR A 29 0.47 -1.16 3.55
CA TYR A 29 0.60 0.26 3.88
C TYR A 29 0.75 1.10 2.61
N SER A 30 0.07 2.25 2.53
CA SER A 30 0.21 3.22 1.44
C SER A 30 0.70 4.56 1.95
N HIS A 31 1.71 5.12 1.27
CA HIS A 31 2.26 6.45 1.56
C HIS A 31 3.15 6.95 0.40
N PRO A 32 3.28 8.27 0.20
CA PRO A 32 4.26 8.83 -0.73
C PRO A 32 5.69 8.34 -0.44
N THR A 33 6.45 7.96 -1.45
CA THR A 33 7.76 7.29 -1.23
C THR A 33 8.93 8.27 -1.11
N SER A 34 8.74 9.53 -1.49
CA SER A 34 9.79 10.56 -1.37
C SER A 34 9.97 11.06 0.07
N GLN A 35 11.23 11.24 0.47
CA GLN A 35 11.59 11.73 1.81
C GLN A 35 11.25 13.20 2.06
N SER A 36 10.97 13.98 1.00
CA SER A 36 10.78 15.43 1.10
C SER A 36 9.56 15.96 0.35
N LYS A 37 8.90 15.14 -0.47
CA LYS A 37 7.78 15.56 -1.32
C LYS A 37 6.63 14.55 -1.26
N ARG A 38 5.43 15.04 -1.51
CA ARG A 38 4.21 14.24 -1.67
C ARG A 38 4.10 13.75 -3.11
N VAL A 39 4.95 12.79 -3.46
CA VAL A 39 5.00 12.19 -4.80
C VAL A 39 5.20 10.70 -4.71
N ASP A 40 4.82 10.01 -5.79
CA ASP A 40 5.05 8.59 -6.02
C ASP A 40 4.45 7.74 -4.89
N LEU A 41 3.11 7.61 -4.86
CA LEU A 41 2.42 6.81 -3.86
C LEU A 41 2.83 5.34 -3.99
N GLY A 42 3.46 4.83 -2.94
CA GLY A 42 3.92 3.45 -2.85
C GLY A 42 3.01 2.61 -1.97
N VAL A 43 2.99 1.31 -2.26
CA VAL A 43 2.36 0.28 -1.44
C VAL A 43 3.42 -0.67 -0.91
N TYR A 44 3.44 -0.86 0.40
CA TYR A 44 4.39 -1.69 1.14
C TYR A 44 3.68 -2.90 1.71
N LEU A 45 4.33 -4.06 1.68
CA LEU A 45 3.83 -5.31 2.23
C LEU A 45 4.64 -5.71 3.46
N ASN A 46 3.96 -6.09 4.54
CA ASN A 46 4.59 -6.74 5.70
C ASN A 46 3.88 -8.07 5.99
N LYS A 47 4.62 -9.17 5.86
CA LYS A 47 4.14 -10.53 6.11
C LYS A 47 4.33 -11.00 7.57
N SER A 48 5.05 -10.23 8.37
CA SER A 48 5.36 -10.46 9.78
C SER A 48 5.07 -9.18 10.56
N PRO A 49 3.80 -8.83 10.84
CA PRO A 49 3.41 -7.50 11.34
C PRO A 49 4.09 -7.02 12.63
N GLN A 50 4.60 -7.96 13.44
CA GLN A 50 5.34 -7.67 14.67
C GLN A 50 6.80 -7.28 14.42
N ASP A 51 7.32 -7.58 13.23
CA ASP A 51 8.68 -7.26 12.81
C ASP A 51 8.69 -5.94 11.98
N PRO A 52 9.21 -4.83 12.54
CA PRO A 52 9.29 -3.57 11.83
C PRO A 52 10.30 -3.59 10.67
N SER A 53 11.18 -4.59 10.60
CA SER A 53 12.12 -4.75 9.49
C SER A 53 11.55 -5.57 8.32
N ALA A 54 10.38 -6.16 8.48
CA ALA A 54 9.76 -7.04 7.48
C ALA A 54 8.94 -6.31 6.39
N TRP A 55 9.00 -4.98 6.35
CA TRP A 55 8.39 -4.21 5.26
C TRP A 55 9.18 -4.38 3.95
N SER A 56 8.47 -4.63 2.86
CA SER A 56 9.05 -4.68 1.52
C SER A 56 9.52 -3.30 1.04
N HIS A 57 10.27 -3.27 -0.07
CA HIS A 57 10.33 -2.07 -0.90
C HIS A 57 8.92 -1.73 -1.44
N PRO A 58 8.63 -0.44 -1.72
CA PRO A 58 7.32 -0.05 -2.22
C PRO A 58 7.13 -0.49 -3.67
N TRP A 59 5.95 -1.02 -3.98
CA TRP A 59 5.45 -1.01 -5.35
C TRP A 59 4.80 0.34 -5.63
N ILE A 60 5.25 1.06 -6.66
CA ILE A 60 4.66 2.36 -7.02
C ILE A 60 3.27 2.16 -7.61
N LEU A 61 2.26 2.54 -6.83
CA LEU A 61 0.87 2.48 -7.24
C LEU A 61 0.49 3.68 -8.10
N ASN A 62 1.06 4.86 -7.83
CA ASN A 62 0.82 6.07 -8.60
C ASN A 62 2.07 6.93 -8.68
N GLU A 63 2.59 7.14 -9.88
CA GLU A 63 3.68 8.09 -10.14
C GLU A 63 3.18 9.54 -10.07
N GLY A 64 4.07 10.46 -9.69
CA GLY A 64 3.80 11.89 -9.63
C GLY A 64 3.11 12.35 -8.35
N PRO A 65 2.58 13.60 -8.33
CA PRO A 65 1.97 14.21 -7.15
C PRO A 65 0.91 13.31 -6.52
N SER A 66 1.15 12.92 -5.26
CA SER A 66 0.30 12.01 -4.51
C SER A 66 0.34 12.35 -3.03
N GLY A 67 -0.81 12.53 -2.41
CA GLY A 67 -0.96 13.03 -1.05
C GLY A 67 -1.48 11.97 -0.10
N TYR A 68 -2.58 12.29 0.57
CA TYR A 68 -3.23 11.41 1.52
C TYR A 68 -3.79 10.19 0.79
N SER A 69 -3.91 9.07 1.50
CA SER A 69 -4.46 7.84 0.95
C SER A 69 -5.25 7.05 1.98
N ASP A 70 -6.16 6.21 1.49
CA ASP A 70 -6.91 5.27 2.32
C ASP A 70 -7.07 3.91 1.63
N LEU A 71 -6.72 2.83 2.34
CA LEU A 71 -6.76 1.45 1.85
C LEU A 71 -7.96 0.70 2.43
N ALA A 72 -8.61 -0.08 1.57
CA ALA A 72 -9.64 -1.03 1.96
C ALA A 72 -9.32 -2.42 1.40
N TYR A 73 -9.34 -3.44 2.25
CA TYR A 73 -9.35 -4.84 1.79
C TYR A 73 -10.78 -5.21 1.41
N ILE A 74 -10.99 -5.61 0.15
CA ILE A 74 -12.33 -5.88 -0.41
C ILE A 74 -12.59 -7.38 -0.64
N GLY A 75 -11.74 -8.25 -0.10
CA GLY A 75 -11.89 -9.71 -0.17
C GLY A 75 -11.14 -10.36 -1.32
N GLY A 76 -10.92 -11.67 -1.22
CA GLY A 76 -10.29 -12.47 -2.29
C GLY A 76 -8.87 -12.03 -2.69
N GLY A 77 -8.12 -11.38 -1.79
CA GLY A 77 -6.80 -10.82 -2.10
C GLY A 77 -6.83 -9.50 -2.88
N TRP A 78 -7.98 -8.83 -2.95
CA TRP A 78 -8.14 -7.53 -3.62
C TRP A 78 -8.20 -6.36 -2.64
N PHE A 79 -7.74 -5.21 -3.11
CA PHE A 79 -7.68 -3.97 -2.38
C PHE A 79 -8.22 -2.82 -3.24
N ALA A 80 -8.84 -1.85 -2.59
CA ALA A 80 -9.10 -0.53 -3.15
C ALA A 80 -8.27 0.50 -2.40
N CYS A 81 -7.74 1.49 -3.12
CA CYS A 81 -7.03 2.62 -2.56
C CYS A 81 -7.64 3.91 -3.10
N LEU A 82 -8.15 4.75 -2.20
CA LEU A 82 -8.43 6.15 -2.48
C LEU A 82 -7.17 6.97 -2.22
N MET A 83 -6.88 7.94 -3.07
CA MET A 83 -5.71 8.81 -2.89
C MET A 83 -5.94 10.19 -3.48
N GLU A 84 -5.38 11.21 -2.83
CA GLU A 84 -5.14 12.52 -3.41
C GLU A 84 -4.08 12.39 -4.51
N ARG A 85 -4.37 12.85 -5.73
CA ARG A 85 -3.38 12.94 -6.82
C ARG A 85 -3.65 14.10 -7.78
N GLY A 86 -2.69 14.34 -8.67
CA GLY A 86 -2.86 15.23 -9.82
C GLY A 86 -1.64 15.20 -10.74
N GLU A 87 -1.58 16.14 -11.68
CA GLU A 87 -0.42 16.30 -12.58
C GLU A 87 0.55 17.37 -12.07
N ALA A 88 0.05 18.50 -11.55
CA ALA A 88 0.87 19.58 -11.01
C ALA A 88 0.92 19.57 -9.47
N SER A 89 -0.17 19.19 -8.81
CA SER A 89 -0.27 19.07 -7.35
C SER A 89 -1.11 17.86 -6.94
N GLU A 90 -0.85 17.34 -5.74
CA GLU A 90 -1.53 16.21 -5.17
C GLU A 90 -3.01 16.44 -4.84
N ILE A 91 -3.46 17.70 -4.70
CA ILE A 91 -4.84 18.04 -4.28
C ILE A 91 -5.80 18.34 -5.44
N GLU A 92 -5.47 17.94 -6.66
CA GLU A 92 -6.32 18.23 -7.84
C GLU A 92 -7.56 17.32 -7.89
N GLN A 93 -7.43 16.06 -7.48
CA GLN A 93 -8.52 15.09 -7.48
C GLN A 93 -8.29 13.97 -6.46
N ILE A 94 -9.37 13.24 -6.16
CA ILE A 94 -9.31 11.96 -5.46
C ILE A 94 -9.50 10.86 -6.50
N ALA A 95 -8.51 9.98 -6.64
CA ALA A 95 -8.57 8.82 -7.52
C ALA A 95 -8.78 7.52 -6.74
N CYS A 96 -9.39 6.52 -7.38
CA CYS A 96 -9.53 5.17 -6.86
C CYS A 96 -8.72 4.20 -7.72
N LYS A 97 -7.84 3.41 -7.11
CA LYS A 97 -7.16 2.28 -7.76
C LYS A 97 -7.52 0.98 -7.06
N VAL A 98 -7.89 -0.01 -7.86
CA VAL A 98 -8.18 -1.38 -7.40
C VAL A 98 -7.09 -2.31 -7.90
N PHE A 99 -6.52 -3.11 -7.01
CA PHE A 99 -5.41 -4.01 -7.33
C PHE A 99 -5.43 -5.25 -6.47
N SER A 100 -4.75 -6.30 -6.93
CA SER A 100 -4.65 -7.58 -6.25
C SER A 100 -3.31 -7.76 -5.55
N TYR A 101 -3.29 -8.66 -4.56
CA TYR A 101 -2.07 -9.15 -3.93
C TYR A 101 -1.04 -9.67 -4.95
N ILE A 102 -1.50 -10.30 -6.04
CA ILE A 102 -0.61 -10.80 -7.10
C ILE A 102 0.15 -9.65 -7.75
N GLN A 103 -0.52 -8.52 -8.00
CA GLN A 103 0.13 -7.34 -8.54
C GLN A 103 1.11 -6.72 -7.54
N VAL A 104 0.74 -6.63 -6.26
CA VAL A 104 1.65 -6.16 -5.20
C VAL A 104 2.89 -7.03 -5.15
N LYS A 105 2.72 -8.35 -5.04
CA LYS A 105 3.82 -9.31 -4.97
C LYS A 105 4.78 -9.16 -6.15
N LYS A 106 4.25 -9.09 -7.38
CA LYS A 106 5.06 -8.87 -8.58
C LYS A 106 5.76 -7.52 -8.55
N GLY A 107 5.09 -6.48 -8.06
CA GLY A 107 5.60 -5.11 -8.03
C GLY A 107 6.73 -4.88 -7.03
N ILE A 108 6.74 -5.59 -5.91
CA ILE A 108 7.80 -5.48 -4.87
C ILE A 108 9.01 -6.39 -5.11
N GLU A 109 8.90 -7.34 -6.05
CA GLU A 109 9.97 -8.28 -6.43
C GLU A 109 10.82 -7.76 -7.61
N ASN A 110 10.36 -6.72 -8.33
CA ASN A 110 11.10 -6.05 -9.40
C ASN A 110 11.93 -4.89 -8.85
#